data_AF-A0A644WWF2-F1
#
_entry.id   AF-A0A644WWF2-F1
#
_cell.length_a   1.000
_cell.length_b   1.000
_cell.length_c   1.000
_cell.angle_alpha   90.00
_cell.angle_beta   90.00
_cell.angle_gamma   90.00
#
_symmetry.space_group_name_H-M   'P 1'
#
loop_
_entity.id
_entity.type
_entity.pdbx_description
1 polymer ?
#
loop_
_entity_poly.entity_id
_entity_poly.type
_entity_poly.pdbx_seq_one_letter_code
_entity_poly.pdbx_strand_id
1 'polypeptide(L)' 'MKGGNFLEIKKLREKANIGQKRLADAAGVTQGAIAKWETGAALPRADKLPLIADTLGCSIDALYGRARDSAPPMQAAS' A
#
# COMPACT_ATOMS: atom_id res chain seq x y z
N MET A 1 -9.93 11.57 19.48
CA MET A 1 -10.28 10.44 18.59
C MET A 1 -8.99 9.85 18.05
N LYS A 2 -8.65 8.59 18.35
CA LYS A 2 -7.53 7.92 17.68
C LYS A 2 -8.00 7.59 16.26
N GLY A 3 -7.50 8.32 15.26
CA GLY A 3 -7.73 7.97 13.86
C GLY A 3 -7.24 6.55 13.63
N GLY A 4 -8.15 5.62 13.34
CA GLY A 4 -7.80 4.23 13.09
C GLY A 4 -6.91 4.13 11.86
N ASN A 5 -5.87 3.31 11.92
CA ASN A 5 -5.12 2.93 10.73
C ASN A 5 -6.04 2.09 9.83
N PHE A 6 -6.55 2.70 8.75
CA PHE A 6 -7.38 2.02 7.75
C PHE A 6 -6.56 1.28 6.70
N LEU A 7 -5.25 1.53 6.63
CA LEU A 7 -4.36 1.00 5.61
C LEU A 7 -3.16 0.28 6.21
N GLU A 8 -2.83 -0.88 5.64
CA GLU A 8 -1.71 -1.76 6.03
C GLU A 8 -0.40 -1.38 5.30
N ILE A 9 -0.28 -0.15 4.78
CA ILE A 9 0.84 0.31 3.94
C ILE A 9 2.19 0.07 4.64
N LYS A 10 2.31 0.43 5.92
CA LYS A 10 3.57 0.27 6.66
C LYS A 10 4.03 -1.19 6.70
N LYS A 11 3.11 -2.09 7.07
CA LYS A 11 3.35 -3.53 7.18
C LYS A 11 3.72 -4.14 5.84
N LEU A 12 3.02 -3.77 4.77
CA LEU A 12 3.29 -4.25 3.42
C LEU A 12 4.62 -3.71 2.89
N ARG A 13 4.94 -2.45 3.17
CA ARG A 13 6.24 -1.83 2.85
C ARG A 13 7.40 -2.51 3.55
N GLU A 14 7.25 -2.83 4.84
CA GLU A 14 8.25 -3.57 5.61
C GLU A 14 8.41 -5.00 5.09
N LYS A 15 7.33 -5.68 4.71
CA LYS A 15 7.39 -6.99 4.03
C LYS A 15 8.11 -6.93 2.68
N ALA A 16 7.94 -5.84 1.93
CA ALA A 16 8.66 -5.59 0.68
C ALA A 16 10.13 -5.13 0.89
N ASN A 17 10.57 -4.97 2.15
CA ASN A 17 11.92 -4.55 2.52
C ASN A 17 12.37 -3.22 1.88
N ILE A 18 11.44 -2.26 1.73
CA ILE A 18 11.75 -0.92 1.19
C ILE A 18 11.48 0.19 2.22
N GLY A 19 12.22 1.29 2.13
CA GLY A 19 11.99 2.48 2.96
C GLY A 19 10.86 3.37 2.46
N GLN A 20 10.35 4.27 3.31
CA GLN A 20 9.29 5.23 2.94
C GLN A 20 9.68 6.10 1.73
N LYS A 21 10.96 6.52 1.64
CA LYS A 21 11.47 7.30 0.50
C LYS A 21 11.29 6.54 -0.82
N ARG A 22 11.63 5.24 -0.84
CA ARG A 22 11.52 4.43 -2.06
C ARG A 22 10.07 4.29 -2.53
N LEU A 23 9.14 4.08 -1.60
CA LEU A 23 7.71 4.05 -1.92
C LEU A 23 7.19 5.43 -2.38
N ALA A 24 7.69 6.51 -1.79
CA ALA A 24 7.34 7.87 -2.17
C ALA A 24 7.79 8.19 -3.60
N ASP A 25 9.03 7.84 -3.95
CA ASP A 25 9.60 8.01 -5.28
C ASP A 25 8.77 7.24 -6.32
N ALA A 26 8.42 5.99 -6.02
CA ALA A 26 7.58 5.17 -6.91
C ALA A 26 6.16 5.74 -7.06
N ALA A 27 5.57 6.27 -5.98
CA ALA A 27 4.23 6.84 -6.00
C ALA A 27 4.16 8.29 -6.53
N GLY A 28 5.31 8.92 -6.80
CA GLY A 28 5.40 10.32 -7.22
C GLY A 28 4.87 11.28 -6.16
N VAL A 29 5.21 11.05 -4.89
CA VAL A 29 4.79 11.86 -3.72
C VAL A 29 5.97 12.12 -2.80
N THR A 30 5.76 12.91 -1.74
CA THR A 30 6.79 13.15 -0.74
C THR A 30 6.86 12.02 0.29
N GLN A 31 8.03 11.82 0.90
CA GLN A 31 8.18 10.86 2.02
C GLN A 31 7.19 11.16 3.17
N GLY A 32 6.91 12.44 3.44
CA GLY A 32 5.94 12.86 4.43
C GLY A 32 4.50 12.44 4.10
N ALA A 33 4.14 12.32 2.81
CA ALA A 33 2.85 11.78 2.42
C ALA A 33 2.73 10.30 2.84
N ILE A 34 3.77 9.49 2.61
CA ILE A 34 3.81 8.09 3.06
C ILE A 34 3.66 8.01 4.58
N ALA A 35 4.39 8.82 5.35
CA ALA A 35 4.29 8.82 6.81
C ALA A 35 2.87 9.15 7.31
N LYS A 36 2.18 10.10 6.66
CA LYS A 36 0.79 10.43 6.98
C LYS A 36 -0.17 9.28 6.65
N TRP A 37 0.07 8.56 5.56
CA TRP A 37 -0.74 7.38 5.20
C TRP A 37 -0.53 6.22 6.17
N GLU A 38 0.70 5.97 6.59
CA GLU A 38 1.04 4.90 7.54
C GLU A 38 0.54 5.15 8.97
N THR A 39 0.25 6.41 9.31
CA THR A 39 -0.26 6.82 10.63
C THR A 39 -1.76 7.12 10.62
N GLY A 40 -2.43 7.00 9.47
CA GLY A 40 -3.85 7.35 9.32
C GLY A 40 -4.13 8.85 9.42
N ALA A 41 -3.10 9.70 9.45
CA ALA A 41 -3.25 11.15 9.48
C ALA A 41 -3.75 11.73 8.15
N ALA A 42 -3.56 11.00 7.05
CA ALA A 42 -4.18 11.27 5.75
C ALA A 42 -4.38 9.96 4.99
N LEU A 43 -5.21 9.98 3.96
CA LEU A 43 -5.38 8.85 3.04
C LEU A 43 -4.74 9.18 1.67
N PRO A 44 -4.17 8.18 0.97
CA PRO A 44 -3.82 8.34 -0.43
C PRO A 44 -5.09 8.58 -1.24
N ARG A 45 -4.98 9.39 -2.28
CA ARG A 45 -6.04 9.49 -3.28
C ARG A 45 -6.17 8.16 -4.03
N ALA A 46 -7.37 7.91 -4.56
CA ALA A 46 -7.68 6.66 -5.27
C ALA A 46 -6.71 6.35 -6.42
N ASP A 47 -6.23 7.37 -7.14
CA ASP A 47 -5.27 7.22 -8.25
C ASP A 47 -3.90 6.68 -7.81
N LYS A 48 -3.56 6.78 -6.51
CA LYS A 48 -2.30 6.27 -5.97
C LYS A 48 -2.40 4.81 -5.52
N LEU A 49 -3.61 4.29 -5.30
CA LEU A 49 -3.79 2.93 -4.79
C LEU A 49 -3.19 1.85 -5.68
N PRO A 50 -3.38 1.86 -7.02
CA PRO A 50 -2.77 0.85 -7.89
C PRO A 50 -1.24 0.90 -7.82
N LEU A 51 -0.66 2.09 -7.88
CA LEU A 51 0.78 2.29 -7.88
C LEU A 51 1.44 1.86 -6.55
N ILE A 52 0.77 2.12 -5.42
CA ILE A 52 1.20 1.63 -4.11
C ILE A 52 1.12 0.10 -4.09
N ALA A 53 0.01 -0.47 -4.55
CA ALA A 53 -0.19 -1.92 -4.56
C ALA A 53 0.88 -2.64 -5.40
N ASP A 54 1.15 -2.15 -6.62
CA ASP A 54 2.16 -2.68 -7.53
C ASP A 54 3.57 -2.57 -6.94
N THR A 55 3.92 -1.41 -6.37
CA THR A 55 5.23 -1.19 -5.75
C THR A 55 5.46 -2.13 -4.57
N LEU A 56 4.40 -2.46 -3.84
CA LEU A 56 4.44 -3.35 -2.68
C LEU A 56 4.22 -4.82 -3.04
N GLY A 57 3.96 -5.15 -4.31
CA GLY A 57 3.69 -6.52 -4.77
C GLY A 57 2.43 -7.13 -4.13
N CYS A 58 1.37 -6.34 -3.95
CA CYS A 58 0.13 -6.77 -3.32
C CYS A 58 -1.11 -6.27 -4.08
N SER A 59 -2.30 -6.71 -3.67
CA SER A 59 -3.56 -6.18 -4.22
C SER A 59 -3.99 -4.90 -3.48
N ILE A 60 -4.85 -4.09 -4.11
CA ILE A 60 -5.46 -2.94 -3.44
C ILE A 60 -6.26 -3.38 -2.21
N ASP A 61 -6.95 -4.52 -2.26
CA ASP A 61 -7.63 -5.09 -1.10
C ASP A 61 -6.69 -5.38 0.07
N ALA A 62 -5.47 -5.85 -0.21
CA ALA A 62 -4.46 -6.08 0.82
C ALA A 62 -4.06 -4.78 1.52
N LEU A 63 -4.07 -3.64 0.83
CA LEU A 63 -3.84 -2.32 1.45
C LEU A 63 -4.87 -2.03 2.54
N TYR A 64 -6.09 -2.55 2.43
CA TYR A 64 -7.17 -2.38 3.43
C TYR A 64 -7.27 -3.57 4.40
N GLY A 65 -6.24 -4.42 4.48
CA GLY A 65 -6.26 -5.62 5.33
C GLY A 65 -7.22 -6.70 4.85
N ARG A 66 -7.81 -6.56 3.65
CA ARG A 66 -8.68 -7.56 3.01
C ARG A 66 -7.87 -8.52 2.16
N ALA A 67 -6.74 -8.99 2.68
CA ALA A 67 -6.03 -10.09 2.04
C ALA A 67 -6.98 -11.30 2.06
N ARG A 68 -7.66 -11.56 0.93
CA ARG A 68 -8.05 -12.93 0.61
C ARG A 68 -6.73 -13.66 0.49
N ASP A 69 -6.46 -14.62 1.38
CA ASP A 69 -5.29 -15.49 1.30
C ASP A 69 -5.11 -15.94 -0.13
N SER A 70 -4.19 -15.30 -0.86
CA SER A 70 -3.94 -15.46 -2.29
C SER A 70 -5.20 -15.30 -3.16
N ALA A 71 -5.16 -14.42 -4.16
CA ALA A 71 -5.94 -14.77 -5.35
C ALA A 71 -5.48 -16.18 -5.77
N PRO A 72 -6.37 -17.19 -5.96
CA PRO A 72 -5.96 -18.39 -6.66
C PRO A 72 -5.30 -17.95 -7.97
N PRO A 73 -4.25 -18.64 -8.44
CA PRO A 73 -3.47 -18.19 -9.58
C PRO A 73 -4.45 -17.83 -10.68
N MET A 74 -4.47 -16.54 -11.05
CA MET A 74 -5.18 -16.11 -12.24
C MET A 74 -4.60 -16.98 -13.35
N GLN A 75 -5.42 -17.93 -13.80
CA GLN A 75 -5.01 -19.02 -14.67
C GLN A 75 -4.19 -18.43 -15.81
N ALA A 76 -3.06 -19.10 -16.11
CA ALA A 76 -2.32 -18.89 -17.34
C ALA A 76 -3.32 -18.71 -18.48
N ALA A 77 -3.42 -17.47 -19.00
CA ALA A 77 -4.12 -17.22 -20.23
C ALA A 77 -3.39 -18.05 -21.30
N SER A 78 -4.11 -19.06 -21.77
CA SER A 78 -3.73 -19.91 -22.90
C SER A 78 -3.79 -19.10 -24.20
#